data_AF-A0A2P9GSZ4-F1
#
_entry.id   AF-A0A2P9GSZ4-F1
#
_cell.length_a   1.000
_cell.length_b   1.000
_cell.length_c   1.000
_cell.angle_alpha   90.00
_cell.angle_beta   90.00
_cell.angle_gamma   90.00
#
_symmetry.space_group_name_H-M   'P 1'
#
loop_
_entity.id
_entity.type
_entity.pdbx_description
1 polymer ?
#
loop_
_entity_poly.entity_id
_entity_poly.type
_entity_poly.pdbx_seq_one_letter_code
_entity_poly.pdbx_strand_id
1 'polypeptide(L)'
;MKHYCSKILLLFLPLNILVTSYQVHNTNKPYITPYHTQTNRSLCECDTQSSNYDKDTGMKSVMQQFVDRTSQRFEEYKERLKEKRQKHKEHRDKNIQKIIEKDKMEKSLEQKIEKGCLKCGCALGGGVLPVWGLVSGIWYAILSQHATKLAIQKGIEAGLEEGIKQIGLIFQKSSTSKMPPISVDQMLASGEYNNGVTLFDMLQHINTMHDKFPGNMYTHFWSQIDGMVTDGGIDVFNANNSENIAVVTEAFEKCKAAEFAAHTSSLSNTIIASVVTILVIVLVMIIIYLVLRYRRKKKMKKKSEYTKLLNQ
;
A
#
# COMPACT_ATOMS: atom_id res chain seq x y z
N MET A 1 -4.25 -13.05 13.06
CA MET A 1 -2.95 -12.36 12.79
C MET A 1 -1.87 -13.25 12.15
N LYS A 2 -1.65 -14.51 12.52
CA LYS A 2 -0.54 -15.35 11.98
C LYS A 2 -0.65 -15.72 10.48
N HIS A 3 -1.85 -15.89 9.93
CA HIS A 3 -2.02 -16.34 8.53
C HIS A 3 -1.68 -15.29 7.46
N TYR A 4 -1.78 -13.99 7.78
CA TYR A 4 -1.52 -12.92 6.81
C TYR A 4 -0.03 -12.56 6.73
N CYS A 5 0.71 -12.58 7.85
CA CYS A 5 2.16 -12.40 7.83
C CYS A 5 2.88 -13.49 7.03
N SER A 6 2.41 -14.75 7.11
CA SER A 6 3.01 -15.85 6.36
C SER A 6 2.79 -15.71 4.85
N LYS A 7 1.61 -15.23 4.40
CA LYS A 7 1.31 -14.95 2.99
C LYS A 7 2.12 -13.79 2.42
N ILE A 8 2.39 -12.75 3.21
CA ILE A 8 3.20 -11.58 2.78
C ILE A 8 4.69 -11.99 2.64
N LEU A 9 5.20 -12.80 3.57
CA LEU A 9 6.56 -13.35 3.46
C LEU A 9 6.72 -14.29 2.24
N LEU A 10 5.69 -15.08 1.93
CA LEU A 10 5.66 -15.97 0.77
C LEU A 10 5.69 -15.24 -0.58
N LEU A 11 5.23 -13.99 -0.66
CA LEU A 11 5.33 -13.15 -1.87
C LEU A 11 6.72 -12.52 -2.05
N PHE A 12 7.48 -12.35 -0.97
CA PHE A 12 8.83 -11.79 -1.03
C PHE A 12 9.86 -12.73 -1.66
N LEU A 13 9.72 -14.05 -1.45
CA LEU A 13 10.61 -15.06 -2.04
C LEU A 13 10.58 -15.06 -3.58
N PRO A 14 9.44 -15.16 -4.28
CA PRO A 14 9.42 -15.18 -5.74
C PRO A 14 9.88 -13.86 -6.37
N LEU A 15 9.65 -12.72 -5.71
CA LEU A 15 10.12 -11.41 -6.18
C LEU A 15 11.65 -11.26 -6.09
N ASN A 16 12.29 -11.76 -5.02
CA ASN A 16 13.74 -11.80 -4.91
C ASN A 16 14.38 -12.76 -5.93
N ILE A 17 13.71 -13.87 -6.25
CA ILE A 17 14.14 -14.81 -7.29
C ILE A 17 14.07 -14.17 -8.68
N LEU A 18 13.04 -13.35 -8.96
CA LEU A 18 12.94 -12.61 -10.23
C LEU A 18 14.06 -11.57 -10.38
N VAL A 19 14.36 -10.81 -9.30
CA VAL A 19 15.43 -9.80 -9.28
C VAL A 19 16.81 -10.43 -9.46
N THR A 20 17.07 -11.57 -8.81
CA THR A 20 18.35 -12.28 -8.95
C THR A 20 18.51 -12.92 -10.33
N SER A 21 17.46 -13.49 -10.94
CA SER A 21 17.52 -14.02 -12.31
C SER A 21 17.84 -12.95 -13.36
N TYR A 22 17.34 -11.72 -13.15
CA TYR A 22 17.59 -10.59 -14.06
C TYR A 22 19.05 -10.10 -14.00
N GLN A 23 19.72 -10.28 -12.85
CA GLN A 23 21.11 -9.87 -12.67
C GLN A 23 22.11 -10.85 -13.29
N VAL A 24 21.76 -12.14 -13.36
CA VAL A 24 22.61 -13.21 -13.93
C VAL A 24 22.61 -13.22 -15.46
N HIS A 25 21.53 -12.78 -16.13
CA HIS A 25 21.45 -12.81 -17.60
C HIS A 25 22.13 -11.65 -18.36
N ASN A 26 22.84 -10.75 -17.69
CA ASN A 26 23.35 -9.51 -18.30
C ASN A 26 24.89 -9.49 -18.49
N THR A 27 25.57 -10.62 -18.34
CA THR A 27 27.03 -10.75 -18.51
C THR A 27 27.43 -11.65 -19.69
N ASN A 28 26.76 -11.54 -20.84
CA ASN A 28 27.30 -12.12 -22.08
C ASN A 28 28.18 -11.08 -22.78
N LYS A 29 29.51 -11.19 -22.58
CA LYS A 29 30.52 -10.43 -23.35
C LYS A 29 30.65 -11.08 -24.74
N PRO A 30 30.41 -10.36 -25.86
CA PRO A 30 30.83 -10.84 -27.17
C PRO A 30 32.35 -10.67 -27.26
N TYR A 31 33.09 -11.77 -27.21
CA TYR A 31 34.50 -11.77 -27.55
C TYR A 31 34.62 -11.52 -29.07
N ILE A 32 35.24 -10.42 -29.45
CA ILE A 32 35.59 -10.16 -30.85
C ILE A 32 36.99 -10.73 -31.04
N THR A 33 37.07 -11.92 -31.63
CA THR A 33 38.32 -12.50 -32.14
C THR A 33 38.80 -11.69 -33.35
N PRO A 34 39.96 -11.03 -33.30
CA PRO A 34 40.55 -10.36 -34.45
C PRO A 34 41.31 -11.40 -35.27
N TYR A 35 40.72 -11.88 -36.36
CA TYR A 35 41.44 -12.64 -37.37
C TYR A 35 42.17 -11.66 -38.30
N HIS A 36 43.47 -11.49 -38.10
CA HIS A 36 44.33 -10.81 -39.05
C HIS A 36 45.04 -11.87 -39.92
N THR A 37 44.42 -12.27 -41.02
CA THR A 37 45.13 -13.03 -42.08
C THR A 37 46.00 -12.04 -42.84
N GLN A 38 47.24 -11.89 -42.38
CA GLN A 38 48.28 -11.19 -43.12
C GLN A 38 48.60 -12.00 -44.39
N THR A 39 48.03 -11.57 -45.52
CA THR A 39 48.38 -12.15 -46.81
C THR A 39 49.69 -11.50 -47.27
N ASN A 40 50.82 -12.07 -46.85
CA ASN A 40 52.13 -11.71 -47.40
C ASN A 40 52.21 -12.23 -48.84
N ARG A 41 51.67 -11.46 -49.81
CA ARG A 41 52.08 -11.58 -51.21
C ARG A 41 53.40 -10.83 -51.36
N SER A 42 54.51 -11.50 -51.05
CA SER A 42 55.81 -11.05 -51.53
C SER A 42 55.79 -11.19 -53.05
N LEU A 43 55.64 -10.09 -53.77
CA LEU A 43 55.93 -10.04 -55.19
C LEU A 43 57.44 -10.24 -55.32
N CYS A 44 57.86 -11.45 -55.68
CA CYS A 44 59.23 -11.71 -56.08
C CYS A 44 59.41 -11.07 -57.46
N GLU A 45 60.14 -9.97 -57.50
CA GLU A 45 60.51 -9.27 -58.72
C GLU A 45 61.60 -10.11 -59.40
N CYS A 46 61.18 -11.10 -60.18
CA CYS A 46 62.10 -11.81 -61.08
C CYS A 46 62.32 -10.91 -62.30
N ASP A 47 63.57 -10.50 -62.54
CA ASP A 47 63.98 -9.75 -63.73
C ASP A 47 63.66 -10.56 -64.99
N THR A 48 62.50 -10.28 -65.57
CA THR A 48 62.08 -10.87 -66.84
C THR A 48 62.74 -10.05 -67.94
N GLN A 49 63.65 -10.67 -68.68
CA GLN A 49 64.33 -10.05 -69.82
C GLN A 49 63.31 -9.39 -70.74
N SER A 50 63.37 -8.05 -70.84
CA SER A 50 62.42 -7.26 -71.62
C SER A 50 62.63 -7.54 -73.11
N SER A 51 61.75 -8.33 -73.69
CA SER A 51 61.63 -8.45 -75.13
C SER A 51 60.96 -7.18 -75.66
N ASN A 52 61.72 -6.38 -76.41
CA ASN A 52 61.27 -5.12 -76.99
C ASN A 52 60.31 -5.39 -78.17
N TYR A 53 59.03 -5.59 -77.86
CA TYR A 53 57.96 -5.81 -78.84
C TYR A 53 57.23 -4.53 -79.27
N ASP A 54 57.80 -3.34 -79.01
CA ASP A 54 57.14 -2.05 -79.27
C ASP A 54 56.81 -1.79 -80.75
N LYS A 55 57.42 -2.54 -81.67
CA LYS A 55 57.17 -2.43 -83.12
C LYS A 55 56.39 -3.61 -83.70
N ASP A 56 56.07 -4.64 -82.90
CA ASP A 56 55.29 -5.77 -83.36
C ASP A 56 53.81 -5.37 -83.50
N THR A 57 53.29 -5.48 -84.73
CA THR A 57 51.91 -5.10 -85.07
C THR A 57 50.91 -6.00 -84.34
N GLY A 58 51.25 -7.27 -84.12
CA GLY A 58 50.44 -8.20 -83.33
C GLY A 58 50.37 -7.78 -81.86
N MET A 59 51.53 -7.47 -81.26
CA MET A 59 51.61 -7.05 -79.85
C MET A 59 50.87 -5.72 -79.60
N LYS A 60 50.96 -4.76 -80.52
CA LYS A 60 50.18 -3.50 -80.42
C LYS A 60 48.67 -3.74 -80.37
N SER A 61 48.15 -4.68 -81.17
CA SER A 61 46.72 -5.00 -81.17
C SER A 61 46.24 -5.61 -79.85
N VAL A 62 47.06 -6.48 -79.25
CA VAL A 62 46.79 -7.11 -77.94
C VAL A 62 46.87 -6.09 -76.81
N MET A 63 47.87 -5.19 -76.87
CA MET A 63 48.02 -4.09 -75.93
C MET A 63 46.80 -3.16 -75.98
N GLN A 64 46.35 -2.77 -77.18
CA GLN A 64 45.17 -1.93 -77.36
C GLN A 64 43.91 -2.60 -76.78
N GLN A 65 43.68 -3.89 -77.07
CA GLN A 65 42.58 -4.67 -76.49
C GLN A 65 42.66 -4.76 -74.96
N PHE A 66 43.88 -4.86 -74.40
CA PHE A 66 44.07 -4.88 -72.96
C PHE A 66 43.74 -3.53 -72.33
N VAL A 67 44.19 -2.43 -72.93
CA VAL A 67 43.88 -1.05 -72.50
C VAL A 67 42.38 -0.78 -72.57
N ASP A 68 41.71 -1.18 -73.66
CA ASP A 68 40.26 -1.02 -73.82
C ASP A 68 39.49 -1.82 -72.76
N ARG A 69 39.85 -3.10 -72.56
CA ARG A 69 39.24 -3.96 -71.52
C ARG A 69 39.52 -3.48 -70.10
N THR A 70 40.71 -2.98 -69.82
CA THR A 70 41.04 -2.44 -68.48
C THR A 70 40.30 -1.14 -68.22
N SER A 71 40.20 -0.24 -69.20
CA SER A 71 39.43 0.99 -69.11
C SER A 71 37.95 0.70 -68.78
N GLN A 72 37.34 -0.27 -69.48
CA GLN A 72 35.97 -0.71 -69.19
C GLN A 72 35.79 -1.24 -67.77
N ARG A 73 36.71 -2.11 -67.29
CA ARG A 73 36.68 -2.63 -65.91
C ARG A 73 36.88 -1.55 -64.86
N PHE A 74 37.69 -0.53 -65.15
CA PHE A 74 37.89 0.60 -64.24
C PHE A 74 36.62 1.43 -64.08
N GLU A 75 35.87 1.67 -65.15
CA GLU A 75 34.58 2.37 -65.03
C GLU A 75 33.51 1.52 -64.34
N GLU A 76 33.41 0.22 -64.66
CA GLU A 76 32.53 -0.70 -63.92
C GLU A 76 32.89 -0.80 -62.42
N TYR A 77 34.19 -0.71 -62.09
CA TYR A 77 34.65 -0.69 -60.71
C TYR A 77 34.28 0.62 -60.01
N LYS A 78 34.44 1.78 -60.67
CA LYS A 78 34.03 3.09 -60.14
C LYS A 78 32.53 3.15 -59.86
N GLU A 79 31.70 2.65 -60.77
CA GLU A 79 30.24 2.62 -60.60
C GLU A 79 29.82 1.70 -59.43
N ARG A 80 30.41 0.50 -59.31
CA ARG A 80 30.19 -0.36 -58.12
C ARG A 80 30.64 0.30 -56.81
N LEU A 81 31.71 1.09 -56.84
CA LEU A 81 32.19 1.84 -55.68
C LEU A 81 31.22 2.95 -55.26
N LYS A 82 30.69 3.71 -56.23
CA LYS A 82 29.65 4.72 -55.98
C LYS A 82 28.41 4.07 -55.39
N GLU A 83 27.91 3.00 -55.99
CA GLU A 83 26.72 2.29 -55.52
C GLU A 83 26.90 1.77 -54.09
N LYS A 84 28.05 1.13 -53.80
CA LYS A 84 28.36 0.67 -52.44
C LYS A 84 28.45 1.83 -51.45
N ARG A 85 29.09 2.95 -51.80
CA ARG A 85 29.16 4.14 -50.92
C ARG A 85 27.77 4.71 -50.65
N GLN A 86 26.92 4.80 -51.67
CA GLN A 86 25.54 5.25 -51.56
C GLN A 86 24.75 4.36 -50.58
N LYS A 87 24.78 3.04 -50.77
CA LYS A 87 24.08 2.07 -49.90
C LYS A 87 24.51 2.16 -48.43
N HIS A 88 25.82 2.30 -48.16
CA HIS A 88 26.31 2.44 -46.79
C HIS A 88 25.95 3.80 -46.17
N LYS A 89 25.86 4.86 -46.97
CA LYS A 89 25.40 6.18 -46.49
C LYS A 89 23.92 6.13 -46.13
N GLU A 90 23.07 5.61 -47.01
CA GLU A 90 21.64 5.43 -46.76
C GLU A 90 21.37 4.51 -45.55
N HIS A 91 22.15 3.42 -45.42
CA HIS A 91 22.01 2.52 -44.28
C HIS A 91 22.39 3.20 -42.96
N ARG A 92 23.46 4.01 -42.95
CA ARG A 92 23.86 4.81 -41.78
C ARG A 92 22.80 5.86 -41.44
N ASP A 93 22.30 6.59 -42.44
CA ASP A 93 21.28 7.62 -42.23
C ASP A 93 19.98 7.01 -41.68
N LYS A 94 19.53 5.86 -42.20
CA LYS A 94 18.39 5.11 -41.64
C LYS A 94 18.60 4.70 -40.19
N ASN A 95 19.79 4.21 -39.85
CA ASN A 95 20.11 3.80 -38.47
C ASN A 95 20.16 5.01 -37.53
N ILE A 96 20.72 6.14 -37.97
CA ILE A 96 20.73 7.39 -37.21
C ILE A 96 19.30 7.88 -36.98
N GLN A 97 18.44 7.88 -38.01
CA GLN A 97 17.04 8.28 -37.91
C GLN A 97 16.29 7.43 -36.86
N LYS A 98 16.44 6.11 -36.90
CA LYS A 98 15.87 5.19 -35.90
C LYS A 98 16.34 5.49 -34.48
N ILE A 99 17.62 5.82 -34.29
CA ILE A 99 18.17 6.15 -32.97
C ILE A 99 17.56 7.46 -32.45
N ILE A 100 17.45 8.49 -33.30
CA ILE A 100 16.86 9.78 -32.95
C ILE A 100 15.39 9.62 -32.57
N GLU A 101 14.61 8.89 -33.36
CA GLU A 101 13.19 8.63 -33.08
C GLU A 101 13.01 7.90 -31.74
N LYS A 102 13.84 6.89 -31.47
CA LYS A 102 13.81 6.14 -30.21
C LYS A 102 14.17 7.01 -29.01
N ASP A 103 15.17 7.88 -29.13
CA ASP A 103 15.55 8.82 -28.06
C ASP A 103 14.45 9.86 -27.81
N LYS A 104 13.77 10.33 -28.86
CA LYS A 104 12.62 11.26 -28.77
C LYS A 104 11.43 10.62 -28.04
N MET A 105 11.08 9.38 -28.40
CA MET A 105 10.05 8.59 -27.71
C MET A 105 10.39 8.39 -26.23
N GLU A 106 11.63 7.98 -25.92
CA GLU A 106 12.11 7.81 -24.54
C GLU A 106 12.05 9.11 -23.72
N LYS A 107 12.53 10.23 -24.26
CA LYS A 107 12.46 11.55 -23.59
C LYS A 107 11.03 11.98 -23.31
N SER A 108 10.12 11.73 -24.25
CA SER A 108 8.70 12.06 -24.07
C SER A 108 8.03 11.22 -22.98
N LEU A 109 8.41 9.95 -22.86
CA LEU A 109 7.94 9.04 -21.81
C LEU A 109 8.48 9.47 -20.44
N GLU A 110 9.77 9.80 -20.35
CA GLU A 110 10.37 10.30 -19.11
C GLU A 110 9.74 11.62 -18.66
N GLN A 111 9.55 12.58 -19.56
CA GLN A 111 8.88 13.84 -19.22
C GLN A 111 7.43 13.63 -18.77
N LYS A 112 6.69 12.72 -19.40
CA LYS A 112 5.31 12.39 -18.98
C LYS A 112 5.28 11.75 -17.59
N ILE A 113 6.20 10.83 -17.31
CA ILE A 113 6.29 10.18 -16.00
C ILE A 113 6.74 11.18 -14.93
N GLU A 114 7.70 12.04 -15.22
CA GLU A 114 8.20 13.06 -14.29
C GLU A 114 7.12 14.12 -13.99
N LYS A 115 6.40 14.58 -15.01
CA LYS A 115 5.26 15.50 -14.85
C LYS A 115 4.09 14.83 -14.11
N GLY A 116 3.87 13.53 -14.32
CA GLY A 116 2.91 12.73 -13.57
C GLY A 116 3.30 12.55 -12.10
N CYS A 117 4.58 12.27 -11.84
CA CYS A 117 5.13 12.11 -10.49
C CYS A 117 5.17 13.43 -9.72
N LEU A 118 5.45 14.55 -10.39
CA LEU A 118 5.39 15.89 -9.79
C LEU A 118 3.94 16.29 -9.46
N LYS A 119 2.97 15.97 -10.34
CA LYS A 119 1.54 16.16 -10.06
C LYS A 119 1.07 15.29 -8.89
N CYS A 120 1.46 14.01 -8.84
CA CYS A 120 1.17 13.14 -7.69
C CYS A 120 1.85 13.61 -6.41
N GLY A 121 3.11 14.05 -6.49
CA GLY A 121 3.87 14.58 -5.34
C GLY A 121 3.32 15.88 -4.80
N CYS A 122 2.84 16.80 -5.65
CA CYS A 122 2.14 18.02 -5.21
C CYS A 122 0.73 17.73 -4.68
N ALA A 123 -0.01 16.77 -5.27
CA ALA A 123 -1.32 16.36 -4.77
C ALA A 123 -1.22 15.66 -3.41
N LEU A 124 -0.25 14.76 -3.24
CA LEU A 124 -0.01 14.05 -1.99
C LEU A 124 0.69 14.93 -0.94
N GLY A 125 1.65 15.77 -1.33
CA GLY A 125 2.46 16.58 -0.41
C GLY A 125 1.89 17.96 -0.05
N GLY A 126 0.97 18.52 -0.84
CA GLY A 126 0.54 19.92 -0.69
C GLY A 126 -0.93 20.16 -0.32
N GLY A 127 -1.84 19.21 -0.55
CA GLY A 127 -3.29 19.46 -0.38
C GLY A 127 -4.09 18.37 0.31
N VAL A 128 -3.73 17.09 0.15
CA VAL A 128 -4.54 15.97 0.67
C VAL A 128 -4.16 15.59 2.11
N LEU A 129 -2.88 15.66 2.49
CA LEU A 129 -2.41 15.30 3.85
C LEU A 129 -3.07 16.13 4.98
N PRO A 130 -3.19 17.47 4.89
CA PRO A 130 -3.79 18.26 5.97
C PRO A 130 -5.29 18.00 6.12
N VAL A 131 -5.99 17.86 4.99
CA VAL A 131 -7.44 17.67 4.96
C VAL A 131 -7.82 16.26 5.40
N TRP A 132 -7.09 15.22 4.97
CA TRP A 132 -7.34 13.85 5.41
C TRP A 132 -7.01 13.64 6.89
N GLY A 133 -5.99 14.31 7.43
CA GLY A 133 -5.70 14.28 8.87
C GLY A 133 -6.81 14.92 9.71
N LEU A 134 -7.34 16.07 9.28
CA LEU A 134 -8.45 16.75 9.96
C LEU A 134 -9.79 16.00 9.84
N VAL A 135 -10.15 15.55 8.64
CA VAL A 135 -11.42 14.87 8.40
C VAL A 135 -11.46 13.49 9.07
N SER A 136 -10.35 12.74 9.04
CA SER A 136 -10.29 11.46 9.74
C SER A 136 -10.34 11.66 11.27
N GLY A 137 -9.57 12.61 11.83
CA GLY A 137 -9.56 12.88 13.26
C GLY A 137 -10.93 13.29 13.82
N ILE A 138 -11.65 14.17 13.11
CA ILE A 138 -13.00 14.60 13.51
C ILE A 138 -13.99 13.42 13.45
N TRP A 139 -13.92 12.58 12.41
CA TRP A 139 -14.77 11.41 12.31
C TRP A 139 -14.51 10.40 13.43
N TYR A 140 -13.24 10.14 13.77
CA TYR A 140 -12.88 9.26 14.88
C TYR A 140 -13.37 9.78 16.23
N ALA A 141 -13.31 11.11 16.46
CA ALA A 141 -13.80 11.72 17.70
C ALA A 141 -15.33 11.61 17.83
N ILE A 142 -16.06 11.88 16.75
CA ILE A 142 -17.53 11.76 16.75
C ILE A 142 -17.95 10.31 16.95
N LEU A 143 -17.28 9.38 16.27
CA LEU A 143 -17.61 7.97 16.37
C LEU A 143 -17.22 7.37 17.72
N SER A 144 -16.09 7.77 18.30
CA SER A 144 -15.71 7.32 19.65
C SER A 144 -16.70 7.84 20.69
N GLN A 145 -17.15 9.09 20.58
CA GLN A 145 -18.21 9.65 21.43
C GLN A 145 -19.55 8.93 21.25
N HIS A 146 -19.92 8.56 20.02
CA HIS A 146 -21.13 7.79 19.77
C HIS A 146 -21.03 6.38 20.38
N ALA A 147 -19.89 5.71 20.18
CA ALA A 147 -19.64 4.37 20.73
C ALA A 147 -19.63 4.38 22.27
N THR A 148 -19.04 5.39 22.92
CA THR A 148 -19.09 5.51 24.38
C THR A 148 -20.51 5.77 24.88
N LYS A 149 -21.28 6.65 24.23
CA LYS A 149 -22.67 6.92 24.61
C LYS A 149 -23.54 5.66 24.54
N LEU A 150 -23.44 4.92 23.44
CA LEU A 150 -24.20 3.69 23.24
C LEU A 150 -23.77 2.60 24.24
N ALA A 151 -22.46 2.45 24.47
CA ALA A 151 -21.92 1.51 25.44
C ALA A 151 -22.36 1.83 26.87
N ILE A 152 -22.39 3.11 27.26
CA ILE A 152 -22.91 3.53 28.57
C ILE A 152 -24.39 3.17 28.68
N GLN A 153 -25.21 3.49 27.67
CA GLN A 153 -26.64 3.15 27.68
C GLN A 153 -26.87 1.64 27.84
N LYS A 154 -26.15 0.81 27.08
CA LYS A 154 -26.24 -0.67 27.19
C LYS A 154 -25.73 -1.19 28.53
N GLY A 155 -24.68 -0.58 29.07
CA GLY A 155 -24.21 -0.83 30.42
C GLY A 155 -25.30 -0.54 31.46
N ILE A 156 -25.96 0.61 31.35
CA ILE A 156 -27.04 1.03 32.27
C ILE A 156 -28.21 0.06 32.22
N GLU A 157 -28.70 -0.32 31.03
CA GLU A 157 -29.77 -1.31 30.87
C GLU A 157 -29.46 -2.62 31.60
N ALA A 158 -28.24 -3.15 31.42
CA ALA A 158 -27.80 -4.37 32.07
C ALA A 158 -27.60 -4.22 33.59
N GLY A 159 -27.05 -3.08 34.03
CA GLY A 159 -26.86 -2.76 35.44
C GLY A 159 -28.20 -2.60 36.17
N LEU A 160 -29.20 -1.98 35.54
CA LEU A 160 -30.56 -1.87 36.08
C LEU A 160 -31.26 -3.22 36.14
N GLU A 161 -31.16 -4.04 35.09
CA GLU A 161 -31.74 -5.38 35.07
C GLU A 161 -31.21 -6.24 36.23
N GLU A 162 -29.88 -6.22 36.41
CA GLU A 162 -29.24 -6.96 37.50
C GLU A 162 -29.55 -6.32 38.87
N GLY A 163 -29.54 -5.00 38.97
CA GLY A 163 -29.82 -4.30 40.21
C GLY A 163 -31.25 -4.54 40.72
N ILE A 164 -32.25 -4.61 39.84
CA ILE A 164 -33.63 -4.96 40.23
C ILE A 164 -33.67 -6.39 40.80
N LYS A 165 -32.95 -7.35 40.19
CA LYS A 165 -32.83 -8.72 40.72
C LYS A 165 -32.18 -8.73 42.09
N GLN A 166 -31.07 -8.01 42.25
CA GLN A 166 -30.33 -7.93 43.51
C GLN A 166 -31.15 -7.27 44.63
N ILE A 167 -31.90 -6.20 44.35
CA ILE A 167 -32.83 -5.59 45.30
C ILE A 167 -33.92 -6.59 45.71
N GLY A 168 -34.45 -7.37 44.76
CA GLY A 168 -35.38 -8.45 45.05
C GLY A 168 -34.81 -9.51 46.00
N LEU A 169 -33.53 -9.88 45.82
CA LEU A 169 -32.84 -10.82 46.72
C LEU A 169 -32.63 -10.24 48.12
N ILE A 170 -32.22 -8.96 48.22
CA ILE A 170 -32.06 -8.25 49.50
C ILE A 170 -33.39 -8.23 50.28
N PHE A 171 -34.48 -7.94 49.57
CA PHE A 171 -35.82 -7.95 50.15
C PHE A 171 -36.26 -9.36 50.59
N GLN A 172 -36.04 -10.38 49.75
CA GLN A 172 -36.42 -11.76 50.07
C GLN A 172 -35.67 -12.35 51.27
N LYS A 173 -34.43 -11.90 51.55
CA LYS A 173 -33.68 -12.32 52.75
C LYS A 173 -34.41 -11.95 54.06
N SER A 174 -35.30 -10.97 54.01
CA SER A 174 -35.87 -10.31 55.18
C SER A 174 -37.40 -10.29 55.19
N SER A 175 -38.05 -10.70 54.09
CA SER A 175 -39.50 -10.78 53.98
C SER A 175 -39.94 -11.87 52.99
N THR A 176 -41.06 -12.54 53.26
CA THR A 176 -41.71 -13.49 52.34
C THR A 176 -42.75 -12.81 51.44
N SER A 177 -42.89 -11.49 51.55
CA SER A 177 -43.88 -10.71 50.80
C SER A 177 -43.54 -10.64 49.31
N LYS A 178 -44.52 -10.33 48.46
CA LYS A 178 -44.29 -10.18 47.02
C LYS A 178 -43.66 -8.82 46.74
N MET A 179 -42.66 -8.78 45.86
CA MET A 179 -42.10 -7.55 45.30
C MET A 179 -42.98 -7.07 44.12
N PRO A 180 -43.22 -5.76 43.97
CA PRO A 180 -43.90 -5.24 42.79
C PRO A 180 -43.07 -5.52 41.52
N PRO A 181 -43.73 -5.74 40.36
CA PRO A 181 -43.02 -5.95 39.10
C PRO A 181 -42.43 -4.62 38.61
N ILE A 182 -41.18 -4.35 38.97
CA ILE A 182 -40.41 -3.18 38.53
C ILE A 182 -39.68 -3.54 37.24
N SER A 183 -39.82 -2.70 36.21
CA SER A 183 -39.15 -2.88 34.92
C SER A 183 -38.01 -1.87 34.72
N VAL A 184 -37.03 -2.24 33.89
CA VAL A 184 -35.92 -1.35 33.52
C VAL A 184 -36.43 -0.08 32.85
N ASP A 185 -37.47 -0.17 32.01
CA ASP A 185 -38.06 0.98 31.32
C ASP A 185 -38.62 2.02 32.30
N GLN A 186 -39.24 1.57 33.40
CA GLN A 186 -39.74 2.47 34.45
C GLN A 186 -38.61 3.19 35.17
N MET A 187 -37.46 2.52 35.35
CA MET A 187 -36.27 3.12 35.97
C MET A 187 -35.61 4.12 35.01
N LEU A 188 -35.50 3.79 33.72
CA LEU A 188 -34.93 4.69 32.71
C LEU A 188 -35.77 5.95 32.49
N ALA A 189 -37.10 5.87 32.68
CA ALA A 189 -38.00 6.99 32.55
C ALA A 189 -37.72 8.15 33.53
N SER A 190 -36.93 7.93 34.59
CA SER A 190 -36.51 8.98 35.52
C SER A 190 -35.50 9.96 34.92
N GLY A 191 -34.71 9.51 33.94
CA GLY A 191 -33.60 10.27 33.39
C GLY A 191 -32.41 10.46 34.36
N GLU A 192 -32.40 9.76 35.50
CA GLU A 192 -31.35 9.90 36.53
C GLU A 192 -30.09 9.09 36.19
N TYR A 193 -30.22 8.04 35.38
CA TYR A 193 -29.13 7.15 35.00
C TYR A 193 -28.50 7.59 33.67
N ASN A 194 -27.54 8.51 33.73
CA ASN A 194 -26.84 9.01 32.53
C ASN A 194 -25.37 8.58 32.44
N ASN A 195 -24.71 8.38 33.59
CA ASN A 195 -23.26 8.14 33.65
C ASN A 195 -22.88 6.80 34.30
N GLY A 196 -23.85 6.11 34.90
CA GLY A 196 -23.62 4.87 35.63
C GLY A 196 -24.86 4.46 36.41
N VAL A 197 -24.75 3.31 37.09
CA VAL A 197 -25.80 2.75 37.94
C VAL A 197 -25.17 2.43 39.29
N THR A 198 -25.78 2.91 40.37
CA THR A 198 -25.45 2.47 41.72
C THR A 198 -26.68 1.82 42.35
N LEU A 199 -26.48 0.77 43.13
CA LEU A 199 -27.58 0.00 43.71
C LEU A 199 -28.40 0.85 44.70
N PHE A 200 -27.75 1.78 45.42
CA PHE A 200 -28.45 2.66 46.36
C PHE A 200 -29.27 3.73 45.64
N ASP A 201 -28.78 4.33 44.55
CA ASP A 201 -29.58 5.28 43.75
C ASP A 201 -30.79 4.59 43.11
N MET A 202 -30.64 3.32 42.71
CA MET A 202 -31.78 2.50 42.28
C MET A 202 -32.80 2.31 43.41
N LEU A 203 -32.33 1.98 44.61
CA LEU A 203 -33.19 1.80 45.77
C LEU A 203 -33.96 3.08 46.12
N GLN A 204 -33.28 4.23 46.09
CA GLN A 204 -33.89 5.55 46.31
C GLN A 204 -34.96 5.84 45.27
N HIS A 205 -34.63 5.66 43.98
CA HIS A 205 -35.58 5.89 42.90
C HIS A 205 -36.80 4.99 43.06
N ILE A 206 -36.60 3.71 43.37
CA ILE A 206 -37.68 2.76 43.65
C ILE A 206 -38.57 3.29 44.77
N ASN A 207 -38.00 3.78 45.88
CA ASN A 207 -38.79 4.33 47.00
C ASN A 207 -39.78 5.43 46.55
N THR A 208 -39.38 6.27 45.59
CA THR A 208 -40.25 7.32 45.02
C THR A 208 -41.37 6.81 44.11
N MET A 209 -41.29 5.55 43.65
CA MET A 209 -42.28 4.96 42.73
C MET A 209 -43.51 4.37 43.44
N HIS A 210 -43.66 4.56 44.76
CA HIS A 210 -44.79 4.06 45.54
C HIS A 210 -46.15 4.33 44.86
N ASP A 211 -46.38 5.56 44.40
CA ASP A 211 -47.66 5.99 43.83
C ASP A 211 -48.01 5.32 42.50
N LYS A 212 -47.01 4.74 41.80
CA LYS A 212 -47.21 4.01 40.54
C LYS A 212 -47.79 2.60 40.77
N PHE A 213 -47.80 2.11 42.00
CA PHE A 213 -48.28 0.77 42.36
C PHE A 213 -49.39 0.84 43.43
N PRO A 214 -50.59 1.34 43.08
CA PRO A 214 -51.70 1.45 44.02
C PRO A 214 -52.19 0.06 44.44
N GLY A 215 -51.93 -0.32 45.70
CA GLY A 215 -52.39 -1.57 46.27
C GLY A 215 -51.78 -1.87 47.64
N ASN A 216 -52.61 -2.35 48.58
CA ASN A 216 -52.16 -2.75 49.92
C ASN A 216 -51.26 -4.00 49.92
N MET A 217 -51.08 -4.66 48.78
CA MET A 217 -50.30 -5.89 48.63
C MET A 217 -48.79 -5.69 48.78
N TYR A 218 -48.29 -4.47 48.54
CA TYR A 218 -46.86 -4.15 48.55
C TYR A 218 -46.44 -3.27 49.73
N THR A 219 -47.31 -3.04 50.71
CA THR A 219 -47.05 -2.15 51.87
C THR A 219 -45.81 -2.56 52.65
N HIS A 220 -45.61 -3.87 52.86
CA HIS A 220 -44.40 -4.39 53.51
C HIS A 220 -43.14 -4.14 52.68
N PHE A 221 -43.22 -4.22 51.36
CA PHE A 221 -42.10 -3.89 50.48
C PHE A 221 -41.71 -2.41 50.62
N TRP A 222 -42.70 -1.52 50.53
CA TRP A 222 -42.46 -0.09 50.60
C TRP A 222 -41.94 0.36 51.97
N SER A 223 -42.54 -0.10 53.07
CA SER A 223 -42.07 0.22 54.42
C SER A 223 -40.62 -0.20 54.65
N GLN A 224 -40.20 -1.31 54.02
CA GLN A 224 -38.86 -1.83 54.19
C GLN A 224 -37.84 -1.12 53.32
N ILE A 225 -38.17 -0.84 52.06
CA ILE A 225 -37.35 -0.01 51.18
C ILE A 225 -37.17 1.38 51.79
N ASP A 226 -38.25 1.96 52.34
CA ASP A 226 -38.19 3.25 53.01
C ASP A 226 -37.22 3.21 54.19
N GLY A 227 -37.32 2.23 55.09
CA GLY A 227 -36.37 2.07 56.20
C GLY A 227 -34.92 1.87 55.75
N MET A 228 -34.68 1.17 54.63
CA MET A 228 -33.32 1.03 54.06
C MET A 228 -32.77 2.37 53.55
N VAL A 229 -33.63 3.24 53.04
CA VAL A 229 -33.25 4.57 52.52
C VAL A 229 -33.08 5.59 53.66
N THR A 230 -33.99 5.60 54.63
CA THR A 230 -34.13 6.66 55.64
C THR A 230 -33.35 6.38 56.93
N ASP A 231 -33.40 5.16 57.46
CA ASP A 231 -32.79 4.83 58.77
C ASP A 231 -31.31 4.40 58.67
N GLY A 232 -30.93 3.75 57.56
CA GLY A 232 -29.56 3.25 57.36
C GLY A 232 -28.62 4.20 56.63
N GLY A 233 -29.15 5.01 55.70
CA GLY A 233 -28.33 5.80 54.79
C GLY A 233 -27.43 4.97 53.88
N ILE A 234 -26.70 5.65 52.99
CA ILE A 234 -25.86 5.00 51.96
C ILE A 234 -24.76 4.11 52.54
N ASP A 235 -24.14 4.51 53.65
CA ASP A 235 -22.98 3.83 54.22
C ASP A 235 -23.35 2.46 54.81
N VAL A 236 -24.44 2.40 55.58
CA VAL A 236 -24.93 1.14 56.18
C VAL A 236 -25.45 0.21 55.08
N PHE A 237 -26.15 0.75 54.09
CA PHE A 237 -26.63 -0.04 52.96
C PHE A 237 -25.45 -0.65 52.18
N ASN A 238 -24.43 0.14 51.86
CA ASN A 238 -23.27 -0.33 51.11
C ASN A 238 -22.45 -1.36 51.90
N ALA A 239 -22.29 -1.19 53.21
CA ALA A 239 -21.60 -2.16 54.05
C ALA A 239 -22.30 -3.53 54.05
N ASN A 240 -23.63 -3.55 54.13
CA ASN A 240 -24.42 -4.78 54.21
C ASN A 240 -24.62 -5.48 52.86
N ASN A 241 -24.49 -4.76 51.74
CA ASN A 241 -24.82 -5.25 50.40
C ASN A 241 -23.64 -5.18 49.42
N SER A 242 -22.41 -5.17 49.93
CA SER A 242 -21.19 -5.04 49.11
C SER A 242 -21.08 -6.08 47.99
N GLU A 243 -21.46 -7.33 48.25
CA GLU A 243 -21.50 -8.40 47.24
C GLU A 243 -22.54 -8.11 46.14
N ASN A 244 -23.75 -7.70 46.53
CA ASN A 244 -24.82 -7.35 45.59
C ASN A 244 -24.42 -6.15 44.72
N ILE A 245 -23.78 -5.14 45.32
CA ILE A 245 -23.25 -3.97 44.60
C ILE A 245 -22.19 -4.40 43.58
N ALA A 246 -21.26 -5.26 43.97
CA ALA A 246 -20.22 -5.76 43.08
C ALA A 246 -20.80 -6.45 41.84
N VAL A 247 -21.83 -7.29 42.01
CA VAL A 247 -22.51 -7.97 40.90
C VAL A 247 -23.14 -6.97 39.91
N VAL A 248 -23.78 -5.92 40.42
CA VAL A 248 -24.39 -4.87 39.59
C VAL A 248 -23.32 -4.06 38.84
N THR A 249 -22.24 -3.67 39.53
CA THR A 249 -21.11 -2.98 38.91
C THR A 249 -20.43 -3.85 37.85
N GLU A 250 -20.26 -5.15 38.11
CA GLU A 250 -19.70 -6.09 37.13
C GLU A 250 -20.60 -6.21 35.89
N ALA A 251 -21.92 -6.35 36.07
CA ALA A 251 -22.87 -6.41 34.97
C ALA A 251 -22.82 -5.15 34.10
N PHE A 252 -22.79 -3.97 34.73
CA PHE A 252 -22.65 -2.67 34.05
C PHE A 252 -21.35 -2.58 33.25
N GLU A 253 -20.19 -2.80 33.89
CA GLU A 253 -18.88 -2.64 33.23
C GLU A 253 -18.66 -3.69 32.14
N LYS A 254 -19.09 -4.94 32.36
CA LYS A 254 -18.96 -6.02 31.37
C LYS A 254 -19.75 -5.74 30.10
N CYS A 255 -21.02 -5.32 30.24
CA CYS A 255 -21.86 -5.02 29.09
C CYS A 255 -21.37 -3.76 28.34
N LYS A 256 -21.01 -2.71 29.08
CA LYS A 256 -20.40 -1.49 28.53
C LYS A 256 -19.11 -1.79 27.76
N ALA A 257 -18.20 -2.58 28.33
CA ALA A 257 -16.95 -2.96 27.67
C ALA A 257 -17.20 -3.81 26.41
N ALA A 258 -18.14 -4.76 26.46
CA ALA A 258 -18.50 -5.60 25.33
C ALA A 258 -19.07 -4.77 24.16
N GLU A 259 -20.00 -3.86 24.45
CA GLU A 259 -20.60 -2.99 23.43
C GLU A 259 -19.57 -2.03 22.82
N PHE A 260 -18.73 -1.40 23.65
CA PHE A 260 -17.66 -0.54 23.17
C PHE A 260 -16.65 -1.29 22.28
N ALA A 261 -16.28 -2.52 22.65
CA ALA A 261 -15.40 -3.36 21.86
C ALA A 261 -16.03 -3.78 20.52
N ALA A 262 -17.33 -4.06 20.48
CA ALA A 262 -18.04 -4.39 19.25
C ALA A 262 -17.97 -3.25 18.23
N HIS A 263 -18.22 -2.01 18.65
CA HIS A 263 -18.17 -0.84 17.75
C HIS A 263 -16.74 -0.49 17.31
N THR A 264 -15.76 -0.59 18.21
CA THR A 264 -14.35 -0.23 17.90
C THR A 264 -13.59 -1.30 17.11
N SER A 265 -13.92 -2.58 17.28
CA SER A 265 -13.27 -3.68 16.55
C SER A 265 -13.53 -3.58 15.04
N SER A 266 -14.72 -3.18 14.63
CA SER A 266 -15.07 -2.92 13.22
C SER A 266 -14.14 -1.88 12.56
N LEU A 267 -13.75 -0.85 13.31
CA LEU A 267 -12.86 0.21 12.86
C LEU A 267 -11.42 -0.26 12.76
N SER A 268 -10.97 -1.06 13.72
CA SER A 268 -9.60 -1.59 13.70
C SER A 268 -9.32 -2.38 12.42
N ASN A 269 -10.26 -3.21 11.96
CA ASN A 269 -10.14 -3.95 10.71
C ASN A 269 -10.08 -3.01 9.49
N THR A 270 -10.90 -1.97 9.49
CA THR A 270 -10.94 -0.98 8.40
C THR A 270 -9.66 -0.16 8.33
N ILE A 271 -9.12 0.25 9.48
CA ILE A 271 -7.84 0.96 9.59
C ILE A 271 -6.71 0.07 9.08
N ILE A 272 -6.66 -1.20 9.51
CA ILE A 272 -5.64 -2.16 9.07
C ILE A 272 -5.70 -2.33 7.54
N ALA A 273 -6.90 -2.47 6.96
CA ALA A 273 -7.07 -2.60 5.51
C ALA A 273 -6.59 -1.34 4.76
N SER A 274 -6.87 -0.14 5.28
CA SER A 274 -6.38 1.13 4.73
C SER A 274 -4.85 1.22 4.76
N VAL A 275 -4.23 0.89 5.90
CA VAL A 275 -2.76 0.89 6.06
C VAL A 275 -2.10 -0.10 5.11
N VAL A 276 -2.64 -1.31 4.98
CA VAL A 276 -2.14 -2.32 4.03
C VAL A 276 -2.22 -1.80 2.60
N THR A 277 -3.30 -1.12 2.22
CA THR A 277 -3.47 -0.55 0.88
C THR A 277 -2.44 0.53 0.59
N ILE A 278 -2.18 1.42 1.55
CA ILE A 278 -1.15 2.47 1.43
C ILE A 278 0.24 1.85 1.27
N LEU A 279 0.58 0.84 2.05
CA LEU A 279 1.87 0.13 1.95
C LEU A 279 2.06 -0.51 0.56
N VAL A 280 1.01 -1.09 -0.01
CA VAL A 280 1.06 -1.66 -1.37
C VAL A 280 1.34 -0.58 -2.42
N ILE A 281 0.66 0.57 -2.35
CA ILE A 281 0.88 1.70 -3.27
C ILE A 281 2.32 2.22 -3.17
N VAL A 282 2.83 2.40 -1.95
CA VAL A 282 4.22 2.84 -1.70
C VAL A 282 5.23 1.84 -2.27
N LEU A 283 5.01 0.54 -2.09
CA LEU A 283 5.87 -0.50 -2.66
C LEU A 283 5.89 -0.45 -4.19
N VAL A 284 4.73 -0.30 -4.84
CA VAL A 284 4.65 -0.16 -6.30
C VAL A 284 5.42 1.08 -6.78
N MET A 285 5.30 2.20 -6.06
CA MET A 285 6.04 3.42 -6.39
C MET A 285 7.56 3.23 -6.27
N ILE A 286 8.02 2.53 -5.23
CA ILE A 286 9.44 2.21 -5.04
C ILE A 286 9.95 1.31 -6.17
N ILE A 287 9.20 0.28 -6.57
CA ILE A 287 9.57 -0.61 -7.68
C ILE A 287 9.72 0.18 -8.98
N ILE A 288 8.72 1.01 -9.32
CA ILE A 288 8.76 1.85 -10.52
C ILE A 288 9.97 2.81 -10.47
N TYR A 289 10.21 3.44 -9.32
CA TYR A 289 11.34 4.32 -9.12
C TYR A 289 12.69 3.62 -9.34
N LEU A 290 12.87 2.42 -8.77
CA LEU A 290 14.09 1.63 -8.93
C LEU A 290 14.32 1.23 -10.38
N VAL A 291 13.27 0.83 -11.10
CA VAL A 291 13.33 0.50 -12.53
C VAL A 291 13.78 1.72 -13.35
N LEU A 292 13.17 2.89 -13.13
CA LEU A 292 13.51 4.12 -13.84
C LEU A 292 14.95 4.55 -13.52
N ARG A 293 15.35 4.50 -12.25
CA ARG A 293 16.72 4.84 -11.81
C ARG A 293 17.75 3.93 -12.44
N TYR A 294 17.46 2.63 -12.50
CA TYR A 294 18.34 1.64 -13.14
C TYR A 294 18.51 1.95 -14.64
N ARG A 295 17.42 2.24 -15.36
CA ARG A 295 17.47 2.58 -16.79
C ARG A 295 18.30 3.84 -17.06
N ARG A 296 18.11 4.90 -16.28
CA ARG A 296 18.91 6.15 -16.39
C ARG A 296 20.41 5.87 -16.21
N LYS A 297 20.78 5.07 -15.18
CA LYS A 297 22.19 4.72 -14.92
C LYS A 297 22.82 3.92 -16.07
N LYS A 298 22.07 2.97 -16.67
CA LYS A 298 22.54 2.21 -17.84
C LYS A 298 22.75 3.10 -19.07
N LYS A 299 21.86 4.07 -19.31
CA LYS A 299 21.98 5.03 -20.42
C LYS A 299 23.23 5.91 -20.26
N MET A 300 23.52 6.39 -19.05
CA MET A 300 24.72 7.20 -18.77
C MET A 300 26.02 6.43 -18.96
N LYS A 301 26.09 5.16 -18.53
CA LYS A 301 27.27 4.30 -18.77
C LYS A 301 27.55 4.13 -20.26
N LYS A 302 26.53 3.78 -21.06
CA LYS A 302 26.69 3.64 -22.52
C LYS A 302 27.18 4.93 -23.17
N LYS A 303 26.62 6.09 -22.79
CA LYS A 303 27.07 7.40 -23.30
C LYS A 303 28.56 7.62 -23.02
N SER A 304 29.04 7.28 -21.82
CA SER A 304 30.45 7.43 -21.45
C SER A 304 31.40 6.51 -22.24
N GLU A 305 30.94 5.32 -22.64
CA GLU A 305 31.71 4.40 -23.47
C GLU A 305 31.81 4.92 -24.91
N TYR A 306 30.71 5.42 -25.47
CA TYR A 306 30.73 6.01 -26.81
C TYR A 306 31.58 7.28 -26.90
N THR A 307 31.55 8.18 -25.90
CA THR A 307 32.42 9.37 -25.91
C THR A 307 33.90 9.01 -25.83
N LYS A 308 34.27 7.91 -25.14
CA LYS A 308 35.65 7.43 -25.13
C LYS A 308 36.10 6.93 -26.50
N LEU A 309 35.25 6.18 -27.21
CA LEU A 309 35.56 5.67 -28.54
C LEU A 309 35.64 6.77 -29.62
N LEU A 310 34.94 7.89 -29.43
CA LEU A 310 34.88 8.99 -30.40
C LEU A 310 36.08 9.95 -30.27
N ASN A 311 36.72 9.98 -29.10
CA ASN A 311 37.90 10.81 -28.82
C ASN A 311 39.24 10.07 -29.06
N GLN A 312 39.18 8.85 -29.60
CA GLN A 312 40.31 7.99 -29.91
C GLN A 312 40.51 7.92 -31.42
#